data_AF-A0A255T823-F1
#
_entry.id   AF-A0A255T823-F1
#
_cell.length_a   1.000
_cell.length_b   1.000
_cell.length_c   1.000
_cell.angle_alpha   90.00
_cell.angle_beta   90.00
_cell.angle_gamma   90.00
#
_symmetry.space_group_name_H-M   'P 1'
#
loop_
_entity.id
_entity.type
_entity.pdbx_description
1 polymer ?
#
loop_
_entity_poly.entity_id
_entity_poly.type
_entity_poly.pdbx_seq_one_letter_code
_entity_poly.pdbx_strand_id
1 'polypeptide(L)'
;MKISEQRSSMLHGVLLMTLFACAAFYIGDMAFVKALSFSPMIVGIILGMLYANSLRNNLPETWTPGIAFCSKRVLRFGIILYGFKLTFQDVTAVGLPAVCIDAIIVVSTILIGIGVGRLLKMDRGIALLTSVGSAICGAAAVLGTESAIRVKPYKTAVAVATVVIFGTTAMFLYPALYRAGIFDLTPQQMGIYAGSSIHEVAHVVGAGNAMGKEVSDSAIIVKMIRVMMLVPVLLVISWDVARQARRNPEADTMERGKINIPWFAILFLAVICFNSLNLLPEAVVAGINTFDTFLLTMAMTALGAETSIEKFKKAGAKPFVLAAILFAWLLGGGYMLAKFVVPMFG
;
A
#
# COMPACT_ATOMS: atom_id res chain seq x y z
N MET A 1 16.77 24.10 -25.36
CA MET A 1 15.39 23.71 -25.74
C MET A 1 14.92 22.41 -25.07
N LYS A 2 15.61 21.28 -25.21
CA LYS A 2 15.19 19.97 -24.65
C LYS A 2 14.86 19.93 -23.14
N ILE A 3 15.61 20.65 -22.30
CA ILE A 3 15.36 20.71 -20.83
C ILE A 3 14.05 21.47 -20.52
N SER A 4 13.69 22.47 -21.33
CA SER A 4 12.47 23.26 -21.16
C SER A 4 11.22 22.45 -21.53
N GLU A 5 11.27 21.68 -22.61
CA GLU A 5 10.19 20.78 -23.03
C GLU A 5 9.96 19.65 -22.02
N GLN A 6 11.04 19.06 -21.49
CA GLN A 6 10.93 17.98 -20.50
C GLN A 6 10.37 18.47 -19.15
N ARG A 7 10.73 19.69 -18.71
CA ARG A 7 10.14 20.33 -17.53
C ARG A 7 8.67 20.69 -17.73
N SER A 8 8.33 21.23 -18.90
CA SER A 8 6.95 21.55 -19.26
C SER A 8 6.08 20.28 -19.28
N SER A 9 6.54 19.23 -19.96
CA SER A 9 5.92 17.89 -19.97
C SER A 9 5.68 17.32 -18.56
N MET A 10 6.65 17.43 -17.66
CA MET A 10 6.49 17.00 -16.27
C MET A 10 5.41 17.82 -15.53
N LEU A 11 5.40 19.14 -15.71
CA LEU A 11 4.43 20.03 -15.06
C LEU A 11 2.99 19.69 -15.46
N HIS A 12 2.73 19.44 -16.75
CA HIS A 12 1.38 19.08 -17.21
C HIS A 12 0.83 17.82 -16.52
N GLY A 13 1.65 16.77 -16.42
CA GLY A 13 1.22 15.55 -15.74
C GLY A 13 1.00 15.75 -14.24
N VAL A 14 1.81 16.57 -13.56
CA VAL A 14 1.61 16.91 -12.14
C VAL A 14 0.32 17.72 -11.95
N LEU A 15 0.07 18.71 -12.82
CA LEU A 15 -1.16 19.50 -12.79
C LEU A 15 -2.39 18.64 -13.03
N LEU A 16 -2.34 17.70 -13.98
CA LEU A 16 -3.43 16.74 -14.19
C LEU A 16 -3.71 15.92 -12.93
N MET A 17 -2.66 15.35 -12.31
CA MET A 17 -2.83 14.56 -11.09
C MET A 17 -3.33 15.40 -9.92
N THR A 18 -2.91 16.67 -9.83
CA THR A 18 -3.41 17.63 -8.85
C THR A 18 -4.91 17.88 -9.06
N LEU A 19 -5.34 18.11 -10.31
CA LEU A 19 -6.74 18.32 -10.66
C LEU A 19 -7.60 17.10 -10.28
N PHE A 20 -7.13 15.89 -10.61
CA PHE A 20 -7.82 14.66 -10.23
C PHE A 20 -7.84 14.44 -8.71
N ALA A 21 -6.77 14.80 -8.00
CA ALA A 21 -6.77 14.76 -6.54
C ALA A 21 -7.80 15.72 -5.94
N CYS A 22 -7.88 16.97 -6.44
CA CYS A 22 -8.92 17.92 -6.04
C CYS A 22 -10.33 17.38 -6.33
N ALA A 23 -10.54 16.81 -7.52
CA ALA A 23 -11.80 16.17 -7.88
C ALA A 23 -12.13 14.98 -6.95
N ALA A 24 -11.15 14.15 -6.62
CA ALA A 24 -11.32 13.02 -5.72
C ALA A 24 -11.66 13.45 -4.28
N PHE A 25 -11.09 14.55 -3.79
CA PHE A 25 -11.48 15.15 -2.51
C PHE A 25 -12.90 15.67 -2.54
N TYR A 26 -13.26 16.43 -3.57
CA TYR A 26 -14.60 16.98 -3.72
C TYR A 26 -15.67 15.87 -3.82
N ILE A 27 -15.41 14.85 -4.64
CA ILE A 27 -16.28 13.67 -4.78
C ILE A 27 -16.32 12.88 -3.47
N GLY A 28 -15.16 12.69 -2.82
CA GLY A 28 -15.05 12.02 -1.52
C GLY A 28 -15.85 12.69 -0.41
N ASP A 29 -16.06 14.00 -0.49
CA ASP A 29 -16.81 14.77 0.51
C ASP A 29 -18.34 14.67 0.34
N MET A 30 -18.81 14.21 -0.84
CA MET A 30 -20.24 14.04 -1.13
C MET A 30 -20.89 13.01 -0.20
N ALA A 31 -22.12 13.30 0.25
CA ALA A 31 -22.84 12.49 1.23
C ALA A 31 -22.98 11.00 0.83
N PHE A 32 -23.28 10.72 -0.45
CA PHE A 32 -23.38 9.34 -0.96
C PHE A 32 -22.03 8.59 -0.91
N VAL A 33 -20.93 9.28 -1.20
CA VAL A 33 -19.57 8.67 -1.21
C VAL A 33 -19.10 8.42 0.22
N LYS A 34 -19.38 9.35 1.14
CA LYS A 34 -19.21 9.15 2.58
C LYS A 34 -20.04 7.97 3.11
N ALA A 35 -21.28 7.81 2.66
CA ALA A 35 -22.14 6.70 3.06
C ALA A 35 -21.55 5.33 2.63
N LEU A 36 -20.84 5.29 1.50
CA LEU A 36 -20.09 4.11 1.04
C LEU A 36 -18.70 3.97 1.72
N SER A 37 -18.33 4.88 2.62
CA SER A 37 -17.02 4.92 3.29
C SER A 37 -15.83 5.01 2.33
N PHE A 38 -16.02 5.60 1.15
CA PHE A 38 -14.99 5.78 0.15
C PHE A 38 -14.07 6.95 0.50
N SER A 39 -12.80 6.65 0.76
CA SER A 39 -11.79 7.70 0.96
C SER A 39 -11.43 8.40 -0.36
N PRO A 40 -10.95 9.66 -0.31
CA PRO A 40 -10.45 10.36 -1.50
C PRO A 40 -9.37 9.57 -2.26
N MET A 41 -8.55 8.78 -1.56
CA MET A 41 -7.53 7.94 -2.18
C MET A 41 -8.14 6.88 -3.11
N ILE A 42 -9.21 6.19 -2.67
CA ILE A 42 -9.91 5.16 -3.47
C ILE A 42 -10.55 5.81 -4.70
N VAL A 43 -11.24 6.94 -4.49
CA VAL A 43 -11.83 7.72 -5.59
C VAL A 43 -10.75 8.12 -6.59
N GLY A 44 -9.59 8.59 -6.11
CA GLY A 44 -8.44 8.92 -6.93
C GLY A 44 -7.94 7.76 -7.79
N ILE A 45 -7.78 6.56 -7.21
CA ILE A 45 -7.40 5.35 -7.96
C ILE A 45 -8.41 5.07 -9.08
N ILE A 46 -9.71 5.12 -8.78
CA ILE A 46 -10.77 4.87 -9.76
C ILE A 46 -10.72 5.90 -10.90
N LEU A 47 -10.61 7.19 -10.59
CA LEU A 47 -10.48 8.25 -11.59
C LEU A 47 -9.23 8.05 -12.46
N GLY A 48 -8.11 7.68 -11.85
CA GLY A 48 -6.88 7.33 -12.56
C GLY A 48 -7.09 6.14 -13.50
N MET A 49 -7.71 5.06 -13.04
CA MET A 49 -8.00 3.87 -13.87
C MET A 49 -8.95 4.22 -15.02
N LEU A 50 -9.99 5.02 -14.78
CA LEU A 50 -10.90 5.49 -15.82
C LEU A 50 -10.14 6.28 -16.88
N TYR A 51 -9.27 7.21 -16.44
CA TYR A 51 -8.38 7.94 -17.34
C TYR A 51 -7.49 7.01 -18.16
N ALA A 52 -6.84 6.03 -17.53
CA ALA A 52 -5.92 5.09 -18.18
C ALA A 52 -6.59 4.26 -19.29
N ASN A 53 -7.89 3.97 -19.16
CA ASN A 53 -8.61 3.02 -20.00
C ASN A 53 -9.64 3.66 -20.94
N SER A 54 -9.82 4.99 -20.90
CA SER A 54 -10.74 5.71 -21.78
C SER A 54 -10.07 6.90 -22.47
N LEU A 55 -9.60 7.86 -21.68
CA LEU A 55 -9.12 9.15 -22.16
C LEU A 55 -7.64 9.12 -22.58
N ARG A 56 -6.82 8.25 -21.99
CA ARG A 56 -5.36 8.23 -22.22
C ARG A 56 -4.96 8.10 -23.68
N ASN A 57 -5.72 7.38 -24.50
CA ASN A 57 -5.43 7.22 -25.93
C ASN A 57 -5.66 8.51 -26.75
N ASN A 58 -6.36 9.49 -26.17
CA ASN A 58 -6.68 10.78 -26.79
C ASN A 58 -5.87 11.94 -26.21
N LEU A 59 -4.96 11.68 -25.26
CA LEU A 59 -4.17 12.71 -24.58
C LEU A 59 -2.67 12.59 -24.89
N PRO A 60 -1.93 13.71 -24.90
CA PRO A 60 -0.53 13.71 -25.32
C PRO A 60 0.35 12.84 -24.41
N GLU A 61 1.27 12.07 -25.01
CA GLU A 61 2.27 11.29 -24.26
C GLU A 61 3.14 12.16 -23.33
N THR A 62 3.20 13.47 -23.62
CA THR A 62 3.92 14.48 -22.83
C THR A 62 3.45 14.59 -21.38
N TRP A 63 2.33 14.00 -20.97
CA TRP A 63 1.88 14.04 -19.57
C TRP A 63 2.39 12.86 -18.73
N THR A 64 2.86 11.81 -19.40
CA THR A 64 3.35 10.57 -18.77
C THR A 64 4.49 10.81 -17.75
N PRO A 65 5.46 11.70 -18.00
CA PRO A 65 6.53 11.95 -17.02
C PRO A 65 6.03 12.53 -15.70
N GLY A 66 5.02 13.40 -15.72
CA GLY A 66 4.41 13.95 -14.50
C GLY A 66 3.60 12.91 -13.73
N ILE A 67 2.86 12.04 -14.42
CA ILE A 67 2.16 10.90 -13.80
C ILE A 67 3.17 9.99 -13.09
N ALA A 68 4.27 9.62 -13.76
CA ALA A 68 5.33 8.80 -13.18
C ALA A 68 6.04 9.49 -11.99
N PHE A 69 6.18 10.82 -12.04
CA PHE A 69 6.70 11.60 -10.92
C PHE A 69 5.78 11.49 -9.69
N CYS A 70 4.46 11.62 -9.87
CA CYS A 70 3.49 11.50 -8.80
C CYS A 70 3.43 10.07 -8.24
N SER A 71 3.40 9.04 -9.09
CA SER A 71 3.31 7.64 -8.67
C SER A 71 4.54 7.16 -7.89
N LYS A 72 5.71 7.80 -8.09
CA LYS A 72 6.97 7.42 -7.42
C LYS A 72 7.42 8.41 -6.35
N ARG A 73 7.67 9.68 -6.71
CA ARG A 73 8.30 10.65 -5.81
C ARG A 73 7.31 11.25 -4.83
N VAL A 74 6.15 11.69 -5.33
CA VAL A 74 5.10 12.21 -4.45
C VAL A 74 4.62 11.12 -3.50
N LEU A 75 4.45 9.88 -3.99
CA LEU A 75 4.09 8.78 -3.10
C LEU A 75 5.07 8.63 -1.94
N ARG A 76 6.38 8.58 -2.22
CA ARG A 76 7.41 8.44 -1.18
C ARG A 76 7.37 9.61 -0.19
N PHE A 77 7.15 10.82 -0.68
CA PHE A 77 7.03 11.99 0.18
C PHE A 77 5.77 11.94 1.05
N GLY A 78 4.63 11.55 0.49
CA GLY A 78 3.41 11.24 1.24
C GLY A 78 3.68 10.21 2.32
N ILE A 79 4.25 9.05 1.99
CA ILE A 79 4.59 7.99 2.98
C ILE A 79 5.46 8.53 4.13
N ILE A 80 6.40 9.45 3.87
CA ILE A 80 7.21 10.05 4.95
C ILE A 80 6.33 10.88 5.88
N LEU A 81 5.50 11.78 5.32
CA LEU A 81 4.59 12.62 6.11
C LEU A 81 3.49 11.80 6.80
N TYR A 82 3.10 10.69 6.21
CA TYR A 82 2.17 9.73 6.78
C TYR A 82 2.63 9.21 8.15
N GLY A 83 3.92 9.28 8.47
CA GLY A 83 4.46 9.00 9.80
C GLY A 83 3.89 9.87 10.91
N PHE A 84 3.35 11.06 10.60
CA PHE A 84 2.67 11.92 11.57
C PHE A 84 1.29 11.40 12.02
N LYS A 85 0.78 10.34 11.39
CA LYS A 85 -0.47 9.67 11.79
C LYS A 85 -0.28 8.57 12.84
N LEU A 86 0.96 8.32 13.26
CA LEU A 86 1.28 7.29 14.24
C LEU A 86 2.28 7.79 15.28
N THR A 87 2.09 7.34 16.51
CA THR A 87 3.01 7.54 17.62
C THR A 87 3.36 6.20 18.28
N PHE A 88 4.46 6.15 19.04
CA PHE A 88 4.78 4.98 19.86
C PHE A 88 3.72 4.71 20.92
N GLN A 89 3.07 5.76 21.42
CA GLN A 89 1.97 5.69 22.36
C GLN A 89 0.79 4.91 21.76
N ASP A 90 0.43 5.17 20.49
CA ASP A 90 -0.61 4.41 19.77
C ASP A 90 -0.25 2.93 19.65
N VAL A 91 1.01 2.63 19.30
CA VAL A 91 1.51 1.25 19.18
C VAL A 91 1.42 0.52 20.54
N THR A 92 1.80 1.19 21.63
CA THR A 92 1.69 0.62 22.98
C THR A 92 0.26 0.46 23.45
N ALA A 93 -0.66 1.32 23.00
CA ALA A 93 -2.08 1.27 23.39
C ALA A 93 -2.80 0.05 22.81
N VAL A 94 -2.48 -0.35 21.58
CA VAL A 94 -3.01 -1.59 20.98
C VAL A 94 -2.29 -2.83 21.51
N GLY A 95 -1.01 -2.67 21.87
CA GLY A 95 -0.25 -3.66 22.61
C GLY A 95 0.47 -4.70 21.76
N LEU A 96 1.17 -5.58 22.47
CA LEU A 96 1.98 -6.66 21.90
C LEU A 96 1.23 -7.61 20.93
N PRO A 97 -0.07 -7.95 21.13
CA PRO A 97 -0.78 -8.87 20.25
C PRO A 97 -0.79 -8.41 18.79
N ALA A 98 -1.02 -7.11 18.56
CA ALA A 98 -1.07 -6.56 17.20
C ALA A 98 0.29 -6.65 16.50
N VAL A 99 1.38 -6.31 17.20
CA VAL A 99 2.74 -6.40 16.66
C VAL A 99 3.09 -7.86 16.31
N CYS A 100 2.77 -8.81 17.19
CA CYS A 100 3.04 -10.22 16.94
C CYS A 100 2.22 -10.76 15.77
N ILE A 101 0.93 -10.45 15.70
CA ILE A 101 0.05 -10.90 14.62
C ILE A 101 0.47 -10.31 13.28
N ASP A 102 0.78 -9.01 13.23
CA ASP A 102 1.28 -8.39 12.02
C ASP A 102 2.59 -9.01 11.56
N ALA A 103 3.52 -9.31 12.49
CA ALA A 103 4.79 -9.93 12.14
C ALA A 103 4.56 -11.32 11.53
N ILE A 104 3.67 -12.12 12.14
CA ILE A 104 3.28 -13.45 11.62
C ILE A 104 2.62 -13.30 10.24
N ILE A 105 1.67 -12.39 10.08
CA ILE A 105 0.98 -12.16 8.81
C ILE A 105 1.96 -11.70 7.72
N VAL A 106 2.83 -10.74 8.00
CA VAL A 106 3.81 -10.23 7.04
C VAL A 106 4.74 -11.36 6.58
N VAL A 107 5.35 -12.08 7.53
CA VAL A 107 6.29 -13.16 7.22
C VAL A 107 5.60 -14.31 6.49
N SER A 108 4.47 -14.80 7.01
CA SER A 108 3.74 -15.91 6.40
C SER A 108 3.21 -15.56 5.01
N THR A 109 2.64 -14.37 4.80
CA THR A 109 2.11 -13.96 3.49
C THR A 109 3.23 -13.86 2.45
N ILE A 110 4.41 -13.33 2.83
CA ILE A 110 5.57 -13.28 1.94
C ILE A 110 6.06 -14.70 1.60
N LEU A 111 6.19 -15.59 2.61
CA LEU A 111 6.66 -16.96 2.40
C LEU A 111 5.70 -17.79 1.56
N ILE A 112 4.40 -17.76 1.87
CA ILE A 112 3.34 -18.40 1.10
C ILE A 112 3.37 -17.87 -0.33
N GLY A 113 3.45 -16.56 -0.50
CA GLY A 113 3.41 -15.95 -1.82
C GLY A 113 4.61 -16.30 -2.69
N ILE A 114 5.82 -16.34 -2.12
CA ILE A 114 7.01 -16.83 -2.81
C ILE A 114 6.88 -18.33 -3.14
N GLY A 115 6.39 -19.14 -2.20
CA GLY A 115 6.21 -20.58 -2.38
C GLY A 115 5.20 -20.92 -3.48
N VAL A 116 4.00 -20.36 -3.40
CA VAL A 116 2.94 -20.52 -4.39
C VAL A 116 3.36 -19.92 -5.73
N GLY A 117 4.02 -18.76 -5.74
CA GLY A 117 4.55 -18.16 -6.97
C GLY A 117 5.55 -19.08 -7.70
N ARG A 118 6.39 -19.81 -6.95
CA ARG A 118 7.27 -20.85 -7.54
C ARG A 118 6.48 -22.02 -8.09
N LEU A 119 5.46 -22.50 -7.37
CA LEU A 119 4.60 -23.61 -7.82
C LEU A 119 3.85 -23.26 -9.11
N LEU A 120 3.36 -22.03 -9.21
CA LEU A 120 2.69 -21.49 -10.41
C LEU A 120 3.67 -21.19 -11.56
N LYS A 121 4.98 -21.40 -11.37
CA LYS A 121 6.06 -21.06 -12.32
C LYS A 121 5.94 -19.60 -12.77
N MET A 122 5.77 -18.69 -11.80
CA MET A 122 5.69 -17.24 -12.04
C MET A 122 7.08 -16.61 -12.12
N ASP A 123 7.15 -15.46 -12.78
CA ASP A 123 8.31 -14.57 -12.66
C ASP A 123 8.54 -14.19 -11.18
N ARG A 124 9.77 -14.36 -10.71
CA ARG A 124 10.14 -14.12 -9.30
C ARG A 124 9.87 -12.69 -8.86
N GLY A 125 10.05 -11.71 -9.75
CA GLY A 125 9.78 -10.31 -9.47
C GLY A 125 8.30 -10.04 -9.28
N ILE A 126 7.43 -10.55 -10.16
CA ILE A 126 5.98 -10.42 -9.99
C ILE A 126 5.52 -11.13 -8.72
N ALA A 127 5.97 -12.36 -8.48
CA ALA A 127 5.61 -13.11 -7.28
C ALA A 127 6.01 -12.36 -6.00
N LEU A 128 7.25 -11.85 -5.92
CA LEU A 128 7.72 -11.08 -4.76
C LEU A 128 6.94 -9.77 -4.59
N LEU A 129 6.73 -9.00 -5.66
CA LEU A 129 5.96 -7.75 -5.62
C LEU A 129 4.53 -7.98 -5.13
N THR A 130 3.82 -8.97 -5.69
CA THR A 130 2.45 -9.32 -5.27
C THR A 130 2.43 -9.78 -3.82
N SER A 131 3.41 -10.60 -3.40
CA SER A 131 3.50 -11.09 -2.02
C SER A 131 3.73 -9.97 -1.02
N VAL A 132 4.70 -9.08 -1.27
CA VAL A 132 5.01 -7.96 -0.38
C VAL A 132 3.89 -6.93 -0.37
N GLY A 133 3.25 -6.70 -1.53
CA GLY A 133 2.06 -5.85 -1.63
C GLY A 133 0.92 -6.35 -0.75
N SER A 134 0.54 -7.63 -0.89
CA SER A 134 -0.49 -8.25 -0.04
C SER A 134 -0.09 -8.34 1.44
N ALA A 135 1.21 -8.43 1.72
CA ALA A 135 1.74 -8.64 3.06
C ALA A 135 1.84 -7.36 3.91
N ILE A 136 1.76 -6.14 3.38
CA ILE A 136 2.05 -4.92 4.16
C ILE A 136 0.96 -3.84 3.99
N CYS A 137 1.19 -2.90 3.08
CA CYS A 137 0.37 -1.71 2.87
C CYS A 137 -0.03 -1.54 1.40
N GLY A 138 0.08 -2.63 0.63
CA GLY A 138 -0.32 -2.64 -0.76
C GLY A 138 0.60 -1.88 -1.68
N ALA A 139 0.08 -0.89 -2.40
CA ALA A 139 0.80 -0.22 -3.48
C ALA A 139 2.14 0.40 -3.05
N ALA A 140 2.19 1.02 -1.85
CA ALA A 140 3.41 1.58 -1.28
C ALA A 140 4.50 0.52 -1.04
N ALA A 141 4.11 -0.67 -0.57
CA ALA A 141 5.03 -1.79 -0.37
C ALA A 141 5.52 -2.37 -1.71
N VAL A 142 4.65 -2.45 -2.71
CA VAL A 142 5.01 -2.85 -4.08
C VAL A 142 6.07 -1.90 -4.66
N LEU A 143 5.86 -0.58 -4.54
CA LEU A 143 6.80 0.41 -5.07
C LEU A 143 8.11 0.49 -4.29
N GLY A 144 8.06 0.37 -2.97
CA GLY A 144 9.25 0.23 -2.13
C GLY A 144 10.08 -0.98 -2.55
N THR A 145 9.42 -2.11 -2.79
CA THR A 145 10.06 -3.35 -3.24
C THR A 145 10.61 -3.20 -4.65
N GLU A 146 9.86 -2.63 -5.59
CA GLU A 146 10.33 -2.34 -6.95
C GLU A 146 11.62 -1.52 -6.94
N SER A 147 11.72 -0.55 -6.03
CA SER A 147 12.91 0.29 -5.91
C SER A 147 14.12 -0.49 -5.38
N ALA A 148 13.90 -1.49 -4.53
CA ALA A 148 14.94 -2.38 -4.02
C ALA A 148 15.41 -3.40 -5.06
N ILE A 149 14.49 -3.96 -5.85
CA ILE A 149 14.78 -5.06 -6.79
C ILE A 149 14.91 -4.64 -8.28
N ARG A 150 14.60 -3.38 -8.60
CA ARG A 150 14.65 -2.76 -9.95
C ARG A 150 13.96 -3.56 -11.06
N VAL A 151 12.66 -3.84 -10.88
CA VAL A 151 11.85 -4.58 -11.86
C VAL A 151 11.22 -3.70 -12.94
N LYS A 152 10.83 -4.32 -14.06
CA LYS A 152 10.16 -3.63 -15.17
C LYS A 152 8.80 -3.03 -14.72
N PRO A 153 8.42 -1.82 -15.16
CA PRO A 153 7.22 -1.12 -14.68
C PRO A 153 5.90 -1.88 -14.80
N TYR A 154 5.74 -2.72 -15.82
CA TYR A 154 4.51 -3.51 -15.98
C TYR A 154 4.31 -4.52 -14.84
N LYS A 155 5.40 -5.08 -14.27
CA LYS A 155 5.33 -6.02 -13.15
C LYS A 155 4.77 -5.35 -11.90
N THR A 156 5.23 -4.12 -11.66
CA THR A 156 4.76 -3.24 -10.59
C THR A 156 3.29 -2.91 -10.75
N ALA A 157 2.88 -2.47 -11.94
CA ALA A 157 1.49 -2.13 -12.22
C ALA A 157 0.54 -3.31 -11.97
N VAL A 158 0.94 -4.52 -12.37
CA VAL A 158 0.16 -5.75 -12.14
C VAL A 158 0.04 -6.06 -10.66
N ALA A 159 1.15 -6.02 -9.91
CA ALA A 159 1.12 -6.27 -8.47
C ALA A 159 0.27 -5.23 -7.72
N VAL A 160 0.46 -3.94 -7.99
CA VAL A 160 -0.37 -2.85 -7.44
C VAL A 160 -1.84 -3.12 -7.71
N ALA A 161 -2.19 -3.48 -8.95
CA ALA A 161 -3.58 -3.68 -9.28
C ALA A 161 -4.21 -4.91 -8.60
N THR A 162 -3.47 -6.02 -8.46
CA THR A 162 -3.99 -7.17 -7.71
C THR A 162 -4.30 -6.78 -6.27
N VAL A 163 -3.39 -6.03 -5.62
CA VAL A 163 -3.60 -5.51 -4.28
C VAL A 163 -4.82 -4.60 -4.19
N VAL A 164 -4.98 -3.67 -5.14
CA VAL A 164 -6.13 -2.76 -5.16
C VAL A 164 -7.43 -3.54 -5.30
N ILE A 165 -7.50 -4.48 -6.24
CA ILE A 165 -8.71 -5.29 -6.48
C ILE A 165 -9.09 -6.06 -5.22
N PHE A 166 -8.18 -6.86 -4.66
CA PHE A 166 -8.48 -7.65 -3.47
C PHE A 166 -8.64 -6.78 -2.21
N GLY A 167 -7.96 -5.64 -2.12
CA GLY A 167 -8.14 -4.66 -1.05
C GLY A 167 -9.53 -4.02 -1.09
N THR A 168 -10.00 -3.62 -2.28
CA THR A 168 -11.35 -3.09 -2.49
C THR A 168 -12.39 -4.17 -2.21
N THR A 169 -12.17 -5.41 -2.67
CA THR A 169 -13.03 -6.53 -2.30
C THR A 169 -13.09 -6.72 -0.77
N ALA A 170 -11.94 -6.72 -0.08
CA ALA A 170 -11.88 -6.84 1.37
C ALA A 170 -12.65 -5.72 2.08
N MET A 171 -12.52 -4.49 1.59
CA MET A 171 -13.17 -3.32 2.17
C MET A 171 -14.70 -3.47 2.28
N PHE A 172 -15.31 -4.08 1.27
CA PHE A 172 -16.76 -4.34 1.28
C PHE A 172 -17.11 -5.67 1.95
N LEU A 173 -16.30 -6.69 1.73
CA LEU A 173 -16.55 -8.03 2.23
C LEU A 173 -16.51 -8.08 3.75
N TYR A 174 -15.54 -7.42 4.41
CA TYR A 174 -15.39 -7.47 5.86
C TYR A 174 -16.61 -6.90 6.60
N PRO A 175 -17.09 -5.67 6.30
CA PRO A 175 -18.31 -5.15 6.91
C PRO A 175 -19.55 -5.97 6.59
N ALA A 176 -19.66 -6.53 5.37
CA ALA A 176 -20.79 -7.37 5.00
C ALA A 176 -20.83 -8.66 5.84
N LEU A 177 -19.70 -9.34 6.00
CA LEU A 177 -19.58 -10.54 6.83
C LEU A 177 -19.77 -10.23 8.33
N TYR A 178 -19.25 -9.09 8.80
CA TYR A 178 -19.43 -8.61 10.17
C TYR A 178 -20.91 -8.36 10.50
N ARG A 179 -21.64 -7.63 9.65
CA ARG A 179 -23.07 -7.38 9.82
C ARG A 179 -23.93 -8.64 9.70
N ALA A 180 -23.48 -9.61 8.92
CA ALA A 180 -24.13 -10.92 8.82
C ALA A 180 -23.89 -11.82 10.06
N GLY A 181 -23.11 -11.37 11.06
CA GLY A 181 -22.83 -12.14 12.27
C GLY A 181 -21.90 -13.34 12.05
N ILE A 182 -21.12 -13.34 10.96
CA ILE A 182 -20.22 -14.45 10.62
C ILE A 182 -18.98 -14.47 11.51
N PHE A 183 -18.56 -13.29 11.99
CA PHE A 183 -17.39 -13.17 12.86
C PHE A 183 -17.80 -13.21 14.33
N ASP A 184 -17.36 -14.26 15.01
CA ASP A 184 -17.42 -14.40 16.46
C ASP A 184 -16.12 -13.86 17.07
N LEU A 185 -16.00 -12.53 17.10
CA LEU A 185 -14.85 -11.76 17.59
C LEU A 185 -15.34 -10.53 18.36
N THR A 186 -14.61 -10.15 19.42
CA THR A 186 -14.84 -8.86 20.09
C THR A 186 -14.50 -7.68 19.16
N PRO A 187 -14.99 -6.45 19.42
CA PRO A 187 -14.64 -5.29 18.61
C PRO A 187 -13.12 -5.07 18.47
N GLN A 188 -12.37 -5.29 19.55
CA GLN A 188 -10.91 -5.19 19.56
C GLN A 188 -10.26 -6.26 18.69
N GLN A 189 -10.68 -7.52 18.80
CA GLN A 189 -10.20 -8.62 17.95
C GLN A 189 -10.55 -8.40 16.49
N MET A 190 -11.75 -7.89 16.21
CA MET A 190 -12.18 -7.54 14.85
C MET A 190 -11.33 -6.41 14.28
N GLY A 191 -10.95 -5.43 15.12
CA GLY A 191 -10.01 -4.36 14.76
C GLY A 191 -8.64 -4.93 14.37
N ILE A 192 -8.05 -5.78 15.23
CA ILE A 192 -6.78 -6.46 14.95
C ILE A 192 -6.88 -7.30 13.67
N TYR A 193 -7.96 -8.06 13.50
CA TYR A 193 -8.19 -8.85 12.30
C TYR A 193 -8.24 -7.98 11.05
N ALA A 194 -9.10 -6.96 11.01
CA ALA A 194 -9.25 -6.09 9.85
C ALA A 194 -7.96 -5.33 9.51
N GLY A 195 -7.29 -4.76 10.51
CA GLY A 195 -6.03 -4.03 10.33
C GLY A 195 -4.87 -4.93 9.85
N SER A 196 -4.77 -6.14 10.39
CA SER A 196 -3.72 -7.08 10.04
C SER A 196 -3.94 -7.77 8.70
N SER A 197 -5.17 -7.83 8.17
CA SER A 197 -5.49 -8.62 6.96
C SER A 197 -5.81 -7.80 5.71
N ILE A 198 -6.54 -6.67 5.83
CA ILE A 198 -6.92 -5.84 4.69
C ILE A 198 -5.67 -5.19 4.09
N HIS A 199 -5.60 -5.01 2.77
CA HIS A 199 -4.34 -4.72 2.08
C HIS A 199 -3.79 -3.31 2.32
N GLU A 200 -4.66 -2.30 2.37
CA GLU A 200 -4.25 -0.89 2.36
C GLU A 200 -4.97 -0.09 3.44
N VAL A 201 -4.34 1.01 3.86
CA VAL A 201 -4.89 1.95 4.84
C VAL A 201 -6.29 2.43 4.45
N ALA A 202 -6.44 2.91 3.21
CA ALA A 202 -7.69 3.44 2.72
C ALA A 202 -8.85 2.43 2.84
N HIS A 203 -8.55 1.17 2.50
CA HIS A 203 -9.49 0.05 2.63
C HIS A 203 -9.78 -0.29 4.10
N VAL A 204 -8.79 -0.23 4.98
CA VAL A 204 -8.96 -0.46 6.42
C VAL A 204 -9.84 0.62 7.05
N VAL A 205 -9.57 1.90 6.76
CA VAL A 205 -10.37 3.02 7.25
C VAL A 205 -11.82 2.87 6.78
N GLY A 206 -12.01 2.55 5.50
CA GLY A 206 -13.34 2.33 4.93
C GLY A 206 -14.09 1.18 5.58
N ALA A 207 -13.44 0.02 5.74
CA ALA A 207 -14.04 -1.15 6.36
C ALA A 207 -14.29 -0.95 7.86
N GLY A 208 -13.30 -0.43 8.58
CA GLY A 208 -13.36 -0.18 10.02
C GLY A 208 -14.51 0.75 10.38
N ASN A 209 -14.61 1.90 9.69
CA ASN A 209 -15.71 2.84 9.91
C ASN A 209 -17.08 2.21 9.66
N ALA A 210 -17.20 1.35 8.63
CA ALA A 210 -18.44 0.64 8.34
C ALA A 210 -18.81 -0.43 9.38
N MET A 211 -17.86 -0.87 10.22
CA MET A 211 -18.04 -1.84 11.31
C MET A 211 -18.14 -1.19 12.70
N GLY A 212 -17.97 0.13 12.81
CA GLY A 212 -18.11 0.89 14.05
C GLY A 212 -16.79 1.45 14.59
N LYS A 213 -16.88 2.47 15.44
CA LYS A 213 -15.72 3.24 15.93
C LYS A 213 -14.70 2.38 16.67
N GLU A 214 -15.16 1.48 17.54
CA GLU A 214 -14.29 0.59 18.32
C GLU A 214 -13.44 -0.33 17.43
N VAL A 215 -14.02 -0.84 16.34
CA VAL A 215 -13.30 -1.66 15.35
C VAL A 215 -12.34 -0.78 14.55
N SER A 216 -12.79 0.40 14.11
CA SER A 216 -12.00 1.31 13.27
C SER A 216 -10.73 1.81 13.97
N ASP A 217 -10.84 2.27 15.22
CA ASP A 217 -9.72 2.83 15.98
C ASP A 217 -8.58 1.80 16.10
N SER A 218 -8.93 0.56 16.48
CA SER A 218 -7.96 -0.55 16.56
C SER A 218 -7.43 -0.95 15.19
N ALA A 219 -8.30 -1.11 14.17
CA ALA A 219 -7.90 -1.56 12.84
C ALA A 219 -6.90 -0.62 12.16
N ILE A 220 -7.11 0.69 12.29
CA ILE A 220 -6.23 1.70 11.70
C ILE A 220 -4.85 1.58 12.33
N ILE A 221 -4.75 1.57 13.67
CA ILE A 221 -3.45 1.49 14.36
C ILE A 221 -2.74 0.18 14.01
N VAL A 222 -3.44 -0.96 14.01
CA VAL A 222 -2.86 -2.26 13.61
C VAL A 222 -2.32 -2.18 12.18
N LYS A 223 -3.09 -1.61 11.24
CA LYS A 223 -2.58 -1.38 9.88
C LYS A 223 -1.32 -0.51 9.87
N MET A 224 -1.22 0.48 10.75
CA MET A 224 -0.05 1.36 10.82
C MET A 224 1.18 0.61 11.30
N ILE A 225 1.02 -0.23 12.32
CA ILE A 225 2.06 -1.14 12.81
C ILE A 225 2.56 -2.03 11.67
N ARG A 226 1.65 -2.63 10.90
CA ARG A 226 2.01 -3.41 9.70
C ARG A 226 2.78 -2.56 8.68
N VAL A 227 2.37 -1.32 8.43
CA VAL A 227 3.09 -0.39 7.53
C VAL A 227 4.51 -0.12 8.03
N MET A 228 4.76 -0.01 9.33
CA MET A 228 6.12 0.12 9.90
C MET A 228 7.02 -1.06 9.54
N MET A 229 6.45 -2.27 9.40
CA MET A 229 7.19 -3.47 8.98
C MET A 229 7.70 -3.40 7.53
N LEU A 230 7.28 -2.41 6.74
CA LEU A 230 7.87 -2.11 5.44
C LEU A 230 9.38 -1.89 5.56
N VAL A 231 9.84 -1.21 6.60
CA VAL A 231 11.27 -0.90 6.74
C VAL A 231 12.12 -2.16 6.91
N PRO A 232 11.89 -3.03 7.91
CA PRO A 232 12.69 -4.25 8.06
C PRO A 232 12.57 -5.16 6.82
N VAL A 233 11.37 -5.29 6.23
CA VAL A 233 11.19 -6.10 5.03
C VAL A 233 12.02 -5.58 3.85
N LEU A 234 12.00 -4.27 3.58
CA LEU A 234 12.79 -3.70 2.48
C LEU A 234 14.28 -3.80 2.73
N LEU A 235 14.75 -3.69 3.97
CA LEU A 235 16.15 -3.91 4.31
C LEU A 235 16.59 -5.36 4.05
N VAL A 236 15.77 -6.33 4.46
CA VAL A 236 16.02 -7.75 4.19
C VAL A 236 16.05 -8.04 2.69
N ILE A 237 15.09 -7.53 1.92
CA ILE A 237 15.05 -7.69 0.46
C ILE A 237 16.28 -7.04 -0.20
N SER A 238 16.64 -5.82 0.20
CA SER A 238 17.79 -5.09 -0.35
C SER A 238 19.11 -5.82 -0.05
N TRP A 239 19.22 -6.41 1.14
CA TRP A 239 20.36 -7.25 1.53
C TRP A 239 20.42 -8.55 0.73
N ASP A 240 19.30 -9.24 0.55
CA ASP A 240 19.24 -10.48 -0.24
C ASP A 240 19.61 -10.25 -1.71
N VAL A 241 19.12 -9.16 -2.32
CA VAL A 241 19.51 -8.75 -3.68
C VAL A 241 21.01 -8.47 -3.77
N ALA A 242 21.57 -7.70 -2.82
CA ALA A 242 22.99 -7.39 -2.80
C ALA A 242 23.86 -8.66 -2.62
N ARG A 243 23.38 -9.62 -1.82
CA ARG A 243 24.04 -10.92 -1.61
C ARG A 243 24.01 -11.79 -2.87
N GLN A 244 22.88 -11.84 -3.58
CA GLN A 244 22.76 -12.57 -4.84
C GLN A 244 23.65 -11.98 -5.93
N ALA A 245 23.71 -10.64 -6.04
CA ALA A 245 24.58 -9.96 -7.00
C ALA A 245 26.08 -10.25 -6.77
N ARG A 246 26.51 -10.39 -5.51
CA ARG A 246 27.89 -10.78 -5.16
C ARG A 246 28.25 -12.22 -5.52
N ARG A 247 27.24 -13.10 -5.60
CA ARG A 247 27.43 -14.53 -5.91
C ARG A 247 27.51 -14.83 -7.41
N ASN A 248 27.16 -13.87 -8.27
CA ASN A 248 27.14 -14.09 -9.72
C ASN A 248 28.40 -13.49 -10.38
N PRO A 249 29.36 -14.32 -10.85
CA PRO A 249 30.65 -13.85 -11.37
C PRO A 249 30.55 -13.00 -12.65
N GLU A 250 29.48 -13.17 -13.43
CA GLU A 250 29.23 -12.46 -14.70
C GLU A 250 28.51 -11.11 -14.52
N ALA A 251 28.11 -10.75 -13.30
CA ALA A 251 27.48 -9.46 -13.04
C ALA A 251 28.50 -8.32 -13.10
N ASP A 252 28.16 -7.28 -13.88
CA ASP A 252 28.98 -6.13 -14.23
C ASP A 252 29.64 -5.48 -13.00
N THR A 253 30.94 -5.18 -13.11
CA THR A 253 31.84 -4.91 -11.97
C THR A 253 31.50 -3.62 -11.21
N MET A 254 30.79 -2.67 -11.82
CA MET A 254 30.44 -1.37 -11.21
C MET A 254 29.18 -1.38 -10.31
N GLU A 255 28.26 -2.34 -10.47
CA GLU A 255 27.04 -2.47 -9.65
C GLU A 255 27.06 -3.66 -8.68
N ARG A 256 28.24 -4.27 -8.44
CA ARG A 256 28.37 -5.40 -7.50
C ARG A 256 28.05 -4.99 -6.07
N GLY A 257 26.89 -5.44 -5.56
CA GLY A 257 26.64 -5.61 -4.13
C GLY A 257 26.45 -4.33 -3.31
N LYS A 258 26.05 -3.21 -3.94
CA LYS A 258 25.58 -2.02 -3.21
C LYS A 258 24.16 -2.25 -2.71
N ILE A 259 23.98 -2.19 -1.38
CA ILE A 259 22.66 -2.25 -0.76
C ILE A 259 21.93 -0.94 -1.10
N ASN A 260 20.79 -1.04 -1.80
CA ASN A 260 19.96 0.13 -2.06
C ASN A 260 19.10 0.41 -0.82
N ILE A 261 19.56 1.32 0.05
CA ILE A 261 18.83 1.65 1.27
C ILE A 261 17.56 2.44 0.92
N PRO A 262 16.36 1.99 1.34
CA PRO A 262 15.11 2.69 1.08
C PRO A 262 15.00 3.91 2.01
N TRP A 263 15.69 5.01 1.68
CA TRP A 263 15.74 6.20 2.53
C TRP A 263 14.37 6.77 2.91
N PHE A 264 13.37 6.67 2.03
CA PHE A 264 12.00 7.11 2.36
C PHE A 264 11.39 6.30 3.52
N ALA A 265 11.70 5.00 3.62
CA ALA A 265 11.22 4.13 4.67
C ALA A 265 11.90 4.46 6.01
N ILE A 266 13.21 4.74 5.97
CA ILE A 266 13.97 5.20 7.15
C ILE A 266 13.44 6.55 7.64
N LEU A 267 13.20 7.49 6.72
CA LEU A 267 12.64 8.81 7.04
C LEU A 267 11.22 8.69 7.61
N PHE A 268 10.39 7.77 7.11
CA PHE A 268 9.07 7.47 7.68
C PHE A 268 9.18 7.05 9.16
N LEU A 269 10.09 6.13 9.52
CA LEU A 269 10.31 5.79 10.94
C LEU A 269 10.84 6.97 11.75
N ALA A 270 11.75 7.77 11.18
CA ALA A 270 12.27 8.95 11.86
C ALA A 270 11.14 9.97 12.17
N VAL A 271 10.19 10.14 11.25
CA VAL A 271 9.01 10.98 11.46
C VAL A 271 8.10 10.41 12.55
N ILE A 272 7.87 9.08 12.61
CA ILE A 272 7.11 8.46 13.71
C ILE A 272 7.79 8.73 15.06
N CYS A 273 9.12 8.52 15.13
CA CYS A 273 9.89 8.81 16.34
C CYS A 273 9.76 10.27 16.75
N PHE A 274 9.88 11.19 15.79
CA PHE A 274 9.74 12.63 16.02
C PHE A 274 8.33 13.01 16.50
N ASN A 275 7.29 12.47 15.86
CA ASN A 275 5.90 12.71 16.22
C ASN A 275 5.59 12.20 17.63
N SER A 276 6.19 11.08 18.03
CA SER A 276 6.05 10.49 19.36
C SER A 276 6.63 11.34 20.50
N LEU A 277 7.49 12.32 20.19
CA LEU A 277 8.00 13.30 21.16
C LEU A 277 6.98 14.42 21.46
N ASN A 278 5.87 14.48 20.71
CA ASN A 278 4.79 15.46 20.86
C ASN A 278 5.29 16.93 20.86
N LEU A 279 6.26 17.24 20.01
CA LEU A 279 6.91 18.56 19.93
C LEU A 279 6.13 19.58 19.10
N LEU A 280 5.18 19.15 18.28
CA LEU A 280 4.38 20.02 17.42
C LEU A 280 2.96 20.18 17.97
N PRO A 281 2.33 21.37 17.85
CA PRO A 281 0.93 21.55 18.19
C PRO A 281 0.02 20.66 17.34
N GLU A 282 -1.08 20.17 17.93
CA GLU A 282 -2.05 19.30 17.25
C GLU A 282 -2.58 19.88 15.94
N ALA A 283 -2.80 21.21 15.89
CA ALA A 283 -3.25 21.89 14.68
C ALA A 283 -2.23 21.79 13.52
N VAL A 284 -0.93 21.81 13.84
CA VAL A 284 0.13 21.65 12.84
C VAL A 284 0.15 20.21 12.33
N VAL A 285 0.06 19.23 13.24
CA VAL A 285 -0.02 17.81 12.89
C VAL A 285 -1.25 17.50 12.03
N ALA A 286 -2.41 18.08 12.37
CA ALA A 286 -3.63 17.96 11.58
C ALA A 286 -3.45 18.54 10.15
N GLY A 287 -2.83 19.73 10.03
CA GLY A 287 -2.50 20.32 8.74
C GLY A 287 -1.57 19.44 7.89
N ILE A 288 -0.53 18.87 8.50
CA ILE A 288 0.37 17.91 7.85
C ILE A 288 -0.40 16.68 7.39
N ASN A 289 -1.28 16.12 8.22
CA ASN A 289 -2.07 14.94 7.92
C ASN A 289 -3.07 15.16 6.77
N THR A 290 -3.65 16.36 6.65
CA THR A 290 -4.50 16.73 5.51
C THR A 290 -3.67 16.86 4.23
N PHE A 291 -2.52 17.53 4.31
CA PHE A 291 -1.61 17.67 3.16
C PHE A 291 -1.06 16.33 2.68
N ASP A 292 -0.66 15.46 3.60
CA ASP A 292 -0.28 14.06 3.32
C ASP A 292 -1.41 13.31 2.58
N THR A 293 -2.64 13.37 3.09
CA THR A 293 -3.79 12.71 2.46
C THR A 293 -4.00 13.21 1.02
N PHE A 294 -3.75 14.50 0.76
CA PHE A 294 -3.78 15.07 -0.58
C PHE A 294 -2.69 14.50 -1.49
N LEU A 295 -1.44 14.48 -1.01
CA LEU A 295 -0.32 13.92 -1.75
C LEU A 295 -0.49 12.43 -2.06
N LEU A 296 -0.98 11.65 -1.08
CA LEU A 296 -1.28 10.23 -1.28
C LEU A 296 -2.43 10.02 -2.25
N THR A 297 -3.48 10.84 -2.20
CA THR A 297 -4.55 10.80 -3.20
C THR A 297 -4.02 11.09 -4.60
N MET A 298 -3.15 12.09 -4.75
CA MET A 298 -2.50 12.39 -6.03
C MET A 298 -1.63 11.22 -6.53
N ALA A 299 -0.86 10.60 -5.65
CA ALA A 299 -0.01 9.46 -5.99
C ALA A 299 -0.82 8.20 -6.35
N MET A 300 -1.89 7.91 -5.61
CA MET A 300 -2.79 6.79 -5.86
C MET A 300 -3.57 6.98 -7.16
N THR A 301 -3.97 8.22 -7.46
CA THR A 301 -4.53 8.57 -8.78
C THR A 301 -3.53 8.30 -9.90
N ALA A 302 -2.27 8.70 -9.73
CA ALA A 302 -1.23 8.45 -10.72
C ALA A 302 -0.98 6.95 -10.94
N LEU A 303 -1.04 6.15 -9.87
CA LEU A 303 -1.00 4.70 -9.97
C LEU A 303 -2.20 4.13 -10.74
N GLY A 304 -3.41 4.63 -10.49
CA GLY A 304 -4.59 4.32 -11.30
C GLY A 304 -4.36 4.65 -12.77
N ALA A 305 -3.79 5.82 -13.07
CA ALA A 305 -3.48 6.28 -14.43
C ALA A 305 -2.43 5.42 -15.15
N GLU A 306 -1.61 4.68 -14.41
CA GLU A 306 -0.67 3.70 -14.96
C GLU A 306 -1.27 2.30 -15.17
N THR A 307 -2.46 2.06 -14.64
CA THR A 307 -3.14 0.77 -14.57
C THR A 307 -4.08 0.56 -15.76
N SER A 308 -3.51 0.16 -16.90
CA SER A 308 -4.24 -0.10 -18.16
C SER A 308 -4.56 -1.60 -18.35
N ILE A 309 -5.78 -1.92 -18.79
CA ILE A 309 -6.28 -3.29 -19.09
C ILE A 309 -5.31 -4.08 -19.97
N GLU A 310 -4.64 -3.44 -20.93
CA GLU A 310 -3.66 -4.10 -21.79
C GLU A 310 -2.44 -4.67 -21.04
N LYS A 311 -1.95 -3.95 -20.02
CA LYS A 311 -0.83 -4.41 -19.19
C LYS A 311 -1.23 -5.63 -18.36
N PHE A 312 -2.49 -5.73 -17.95
CA PHE A 312 -3.02 -6.91 -17.28
C PHE A 312 -3.10 -8.11 -18.21
N LYS A 313 -3.63 -7.93 -19.43
CA LYS A 313 -3.66 -9.00 -20.45
C LYS A 313 -2.26 -9.55 -20.72
N LYS A 314 -1.25 -8.68 -20.80
CA LYS A 314 0.17 -9.08 -20.98
C LYS A 314 0.76 -9.85 -19.79
N ALA A 315 0.26 -9.65 -18.57
CA ALA A 315 0.77 -10.31 -17.37
C ALA A 315 0.15 -11.70 -17.11
N GLY A 316 -0.98 -11.99 -17.73
CA GLY A 316 -1.71 -13.24 -17.60
C GLY A 316 -2.46 -13.39 -16.27
N ALA A 317 -3.12 -14.54 -16.08
CA ALA A 317 -3.97 -14.80 -14.91
C ALA A 317 -3.19 -15.17 -13.64
N LYS A 318 -1.95 -15.67 -13.75
CA LYS A 318 -1.18 -16.19 -12.62
C LYS A 318 -1.01 -15.20 -11.44
N PRO A 319 -0.74 -13.90 -11.67
CA PRO A 319 -0.63 -12.93 -10.57
C PRO A 319 -1.95 -12.76 -9.79
N PHE A 320 -3.08 -12.85 -10.47
CA PHE A 320 -4.40 -12.80 -9.83
C PHE A 320 -4.70 -14.06 -9.03
N VAL A 321 -4.32 -15.23 -9.54
CA VAL A 321 -4.45 -16.50 -8.79
C VAL A 321 -3.60 -16.46 -7.52
N LEU A 322 -2.36 -15.99 -7.62
CA LEU A 322 -1.49 -15.81 -6.46
C LEU A 322 -2.14 -14.86 -5.44
N ALA A 323 -2.57 -13.69 -5.89
CA ALA A 323 -3.20 -12.70 -5.02
C ALA A 323 -4.52 -13.21 -4.41
N ALA A 324 -5.31 -14.02 -5.12
CA ALA A 324 -6.51 -14.66 -4.58
C ALA A 324 -6.18 -15.67 -3.46
N ILE A 325 -5.13 -16.47 -3.65
CA ILE A 325 -4.66 -17.41 -2.62
C ILE A 325 -4.16 -16.64 -1.38
N LEU A 326 -3.39 -15.58 -1.58
CA LEU A 326 -2.94 -14.72 -0.48
C LEU A 326 -4.12 -14.02 0.20
N PHE A 327 -5.13 -13.59 -0.55
CA PHE A 327 -6.33 -12.99 0.00
C PHE A 327 -7.13 -14.00 0.85
N ALA A 328 -7.28 -15.24 0.37
CA ALA A 328 -7.89 -16.32 1.15
C ALA A 328 -7.10 -16.63 2.43
N TRP A 329 -5.76 -16.62 2.36
CA TRP A 329 -4.90 -16.73 3.54
C TRP A 329 -5.10 -15.56 4.51
N LEU A 330 -5.13 -14.32 4.03
CA LEU A 330 -5.32 -13.14 4.89
C LEU A 330 -6.70 -13.15 5.56
N LEU A 331 -7.74 -13.62 4.85
CA LEU A 331 -9.09 -13.77 5.39
C LEU A 331 -9.16 -14.91 6.42
N GLY A 332 -8.79 -16.12 6.03
CA GLY A 332 -8.88 -17.28 6.93
C GLY A 332 -7.82 -17.27 8.02
N GLY A 333 -6.54 -17.16 7.65
CA GLY A 333 -5.41 -17.11 8.56
C GLY A 333 -5.45 -15.90 9.48
N GLY A 334 -5.81 -14.71 8.97
CA GLY A 334 -6.00 -13.52 9.81
C GLY A 334 -7.10 -13.70 10.85
N TYR A 335 -8.23 -14.29 10.48
CA TYR A 335 -9.32 -14.60 11.41
C TYR A 335 -8.88 -15.60 12.49
N MET A 336 -8.19 -16.68 12.10
CA MET A 336 -7.69 -17.68 13.05
C MET A 336 -6.68 -17.08 14.04
N LEU A 337 -5.77 -16.22 13.57
CA LEU A 337 -4.83 -15.53 14.44
C LEU A 337 -5.57 -14.57 15.39
N ALA A 338 -6.53 -13.80 14.89
CA ALA A 338 -7.32 -12.91 15.74
C ALA A 338 -8.12 -13.68 16.81
N LYS A 339 -8.72 -14.82 16.45
CA LYS A 339 -9.55 -15.63 17.35
C LYS A 339 -8.75 -16.38 18.41
N PHE A 340 -7.65 -17.01 18.02
CA PHE A 340 -6.93 -17.95 18.89
C PHE A 340 -5.64 -17.39 19.47
N VAL A 341 -4.97 -16.47 18.79
CA VAL A 341 -3.68 -15.94 19.22
C VAL A 341 -3.84 -14.68 20.07
N VAL A 342 -4.79 -13.78 19.76
CA VAL A 342 -5.03 -12.58 20.60
C VAL A 342 -5.33 -12.93 22.06
N PRO A 343 -6.22 -13.90 22.38
CA PRO A 343 -6.53 -14.24 23.78
C PRO A 343 -5.36 -14.84 24.56
N MET A 344 -4.29 -15.31 23.88
CA MET A 344 -3.11 -15.86 24.57
C MET A 344 -2.28 -14.78 25.25
N PHE A 345 -2.53 -13.50 24.95
CA PHE A 345 -1.79 -12.38 25.50
C PHE A 345 -2.48 -11.72 26.71
N GLY A 346 -3.60 -12.25 27.19
CA GLY A 346 -4.37 -11.75 28.33
C GLY A 346 -5.66 -11.09 27.90
#